data_AF-A0A957C0J1-F1
#
_entry.id   AF-A0A957C0J1-F1
#
_cell.length_a   1.000
_cell.length_b   1.000
_cell.length_c   1.000
_cell.angle_alpha   90.00
_cell.angle_beta   90.00
_cell.angle_gamma   90.00
#
_symmetry.space_group_name_H-M   'P 1'
#
loop_
_entity.id
_entity.type
_entity.pdbx_description
1 polymer ?
#
loop_
_entity_poly.entity_id
_entity_poly.type
_entity_poly.pdbx_seq_one_letter_code
_entity_poly.pdbx_strand_id
1 'polypeptide(L)' 'MKLLSIQVGKVQTHEYNGKDWTTGYFKNPVSGAVWVNKLNIEGDDQHHKKFHGGEHRAILMYSSAHYDTWE' A
#
# COMPACT_ATOMS: atom_id res chain seq x y z
N MET A 1 14.99 14.13 7.07
CA MET A 1 13.87 13.25 6.70
C MET A 1 14.45 12.03 6.01
N LYS A 2 14.09 10.81 6.46
CA LYS A 2 14.62 9.53 5.94
C LYS A 2 13.44 8.62 5.60
N LEU A 3 13.41 8.06 4.40
CA LEU A 3 12.47 7.01 4.03
C LEU A 3 12.98 5.69 4.63
N LEU A 4 12.21 5.08 5.51
CA LEU A 4 12.65 3.86 6.22
C LEU A 4 12.41 2.58 5.42
N SER A 5 11.27 2.50 4.73
CA SER A 5 10.90 1.31 3.96
C SER A 5 9.81 1.68 2.95
N ILE A 6 9.74 0.91 1.85
CA ILE A 6 8.72 1.04 0.80
C ILE A 6 7.91 -0.25 0.77
N GLN A 7 6.59 -0.14 0.84
CA GLN A 7 5.70 -1.30 0.82
C GLN A 7 4.91 -1.31 -0.48
N VAL A 8 4.88 -2.48 -1.13
CA VAL A 8 4.08 -2.69 -2.35
C VAL A 8 3.30 -3.99 -2.26
N GLY A 9 2.18 -4.07 -2.96
CA GLY A 9 1.36 -5.27 -3.01
C GLY A 9 0.22 -5.15 -4.00
N LYS A 10 -0.08 -6.24 -4.70
CA LYS A 10 -1.21 -6.31 -5.64
C LYS A 10 -2.52 -6.52 -4.91
N VAL A 11 -3.61 -6.18 -5.59
CA VAL A 11 -4.96 -6.52 -5.11
C VAL A 11 -5.09 -8.04 -5.07
N GLN A 12 -5.51 -8.56 -3.93
CA GLN A 12 -5.68 -9.98 -3.66
C GLN A 12 -7.04 -10.22 -2.99
N THR A 13 -7.59 -11.41 -3.19
CA THR A 13 -8.79 -11.85 -2.48
C THR A 13 -8.36 -12.73 -1.31
N HIS A 14 -8.87 -12.41 -0.13
CA HIS A 14 -8.63 -13.13 1.11
C HIS A 14 -9.97 -13.57 1.69
N GLU A 15 -9.99 -14.67 2.44
CA GLU A 15 -11.15 -15.01 3.26
C GLU A 15 -11.12 -14.21 4.56
N TYR A 16 -12.24 -13.55 4.89
CA TYR A 16 -12.44 -12.88 6.16
C TYR A 16 -13.86 -13.14 6.66
N ASN A 17 -13.99 -13.77 7.84
CA ASN A 17 -15.27 -14.17 8.43
C ASN A 17 -16.16 -14.99 7.47
N GLY A 18 -15.57 -15.95 6.75
CA GLY A 18 -16.28 -16.82 5.79
C GLY A 18 -16.78 -16.11 4.54
N LYS A 19 -16.22 -14.92 4.22
CA LYS A 19 -16.54 -14.17 3.01
C LYS A 19 -15.26 -13.75 2.29
N ASP A 20 -15.33 -13.75 0.96
CA ASP A 20 -14.28 -13.19 0.13
C ASP A 20 -14.17 -11.68 0.31
N TRP A 21 -12.96 -11.23 0.60
CA TRP A 21 -12.59 -9.83 0.74
C TRP A 21 -11.45 -9.50 -0.22
N THR A 22 -11.79 -8.79 -1.30
CA THR A 22 -10.81 -8.30 -2.27
C THR A 22 -10.25 -6.96 -1.82
N THR A 23 -8.94 -6.89 -1.61
CA THR A 23 -8.26 -5.72 -1.06
C THR A 23 -6.83 -5.58 -1.57
N GLY A 24 -6.32 -4.35 -1.59
CA GLY A 24 -4.90 -4.07 -1.77
C GLY A 24 -4.17 -3.80 -0.45
N TYR A 25 -4.78 -4.11 0.70
CA TYR A 25 -4.29 -3.73 2.02
C TYR A 25 -2.95 -4.38 2.39
N PHE A 26 -2.76 -5.65 2.02
CA PHE A 26 -1.55 -6.39 2.35
C PHE A 26 -0.39 -5.98 1.44
N LYS A 27 0.67 -5.46 2.04
CA LYS A 27 1.88 -4.97 1.36
C LYS A 27 3.12 -5.63 1.96
N ASN A 28 4.15 -5.79 1.15
CA ASN A 28 5.44 -6.32 1.56
C ASN A 28 6.56 -5.29 1.31
N PRO A 29 7.61 -5.27 2.14
CA PRO A 29 8.75 -4.41 1.92
C PRO A 29 9.51 -4.80 0.65
N VAL A 30 9.98 -3.80 -0.07
CA VAL A 30 10.88 -3.97 -1.21
C VAL A 30 12.19 -3.24 -0.97
N SER A 31 13.27 -3.85 -1.45
CA SER A 31 14.63 -3.33 -1.36
C SER A 31 15.06 -2.70 -2.68
N GLY A 32 15.92 -1.68 -2.60
CA GLY A 32 16.49 -1.02 -3.77
C GLY A 32 15.61 0.10 -4.33
N ALA A 33 16.00 0.63 -5.48
CA ALA A 33 15.25 1.66 -6.17
C ALA A 33 13.99 1.07 -6.80
N VAL A 34 12.89 1.81 -6.73
CA VAL A 34 11.61 1.45 -7.35
C VAL A 34 11.07 2.61 -8.15
N TRP A 35 10.38 2.31 -9.25
CA TRP A 35 9.80 3.33 -10.09
C TRP A 35 8.48 3.85 -9.51
N VAL A 36 8.28 5.16 -9.54
CA VAL A 36 7.03 5.82 -9.15
C VAL A 36 6.28 6.23 -10.41
N ASN A 37 5.11 5.64 -10.63
CA ASN A 37 4.22 5.96 -11.73
C ASN A 37 3.13 6.95 -11.30
N LYS A 38 2.39 7.46 -12.29
CA LYS A 38 1.24 8.36 -12.11
C LYS A 38 0.21 7.87 -11.08
N LEU A 39 0.01 6.56 -10.98
CA LEU A 39 -1.03 5.96 -10.14
C LEU A 39 -0.48 5.23 -8.91
N ASN A 40 0.75 4.70 -8.95
CA ASN A 40 1.27 3.75 -7.96
C ASN A 40 2.80 3.66 -8.03
N ILE A 41 3.40 3.03 -7.02
CA ILE A 41 4.77 2.49 -7.09
C ILE A 41 4.75 1.19 -7.90
N GLU A 42 5.82 0.89 -8.64
CA GLU A 42 5.97 -0.39 -9.32
C GLU A 42 5.84 -1.57 -8.34
N GLY A 43 5.09 -2.60 -8.74
CA GLY A 43 4.73 -3.73 -7.86
C GLY A 43 3.49 -3.50 -7.00
N ASP A 44 3.02 -2.25 -6.86
CA ASP A 44 1.83 -1.91 -6.08
C ASP A 44 0.55 -1.91 -6.91
N ASP A 45 -0.60 -1.99 -6.24
CA ASP A 45 -1.92 -1.74 -6.82
C ASP A 45 -2.95 -1.29 -5.77
N GLN A 46 -4.06 -0.74 -6.26
CA GLN A 46 -5.18 -0.22 -5.46
C GLN A 46 -6.49 -0.81 -5.99
N HIS A 47 -7.30 -1.39 -5.10
CA HIS A 47 -8.58 -1.98 -5.51
C HIS A 47 -9.57 -0.93 -6.04
N HIS A 48 -9.74 0.19 -5.31
CA HIS A 48 -10.71 1.24 -5.66
C HIS A 48 -10.03 2.57 -6.03
N LYS A 49 -9.63 2.71 -7.30
CA LYS A 49 -8.89 3.88 -7.82
C LYS A 49 -9.71 5.18 -7.88
N LYS A 50 -11.04 5.11 -7.84
CA LYS A 50 -11.90 6.32 -7.86
C LYS A 50 -11.97 7.02 -6.50
N PHE A 51 -12.10 6.24 -5.42
CA PHE A 51 -12.38 6.77 -4.08
C PHE A 51 -11.19 6.62 -3.12
N HIS A 52 -10.48 5.49 -3.20
CA HIS A 52 -9.38 5.15 -2.28
C HIS A 52 -8.01 5.21 -2.94
N GLY A 53 -7.96 5.56 -4.23
CA GLY A 53 -6.74 5.59 -5.01
C GLY A 53 -6.78 6.66 -6.09
N GLY A 54 -5.98 6.44 -7.14
CA GLY A 54 -5.87 7.34 -8.29
C GLY A 54 -4.72 8.35 -8.12
N GLU A 55 -4.53 9.20 -9.13
CA GLU A 55 -3.38 10.11 -9.24
C GLU A 55 -3.14 10.96 -7.99
N HIS A 56 -4.20 11.51 -7.39
CA HIS A 56 -4.09 12.35 -6.20
C HIS A 56 -3.93 11.57 -4.88
N ARG A 57 -3.93 10.23 -4.95
CA ARG A 57 -3.75 9.29 -3.84
C ARG A 57 -2.82 8.14 -4.28
N ALA A 58 -1.82 8.44 -5.10
CA ALA A 58 -0.95 7.43 -5.71
C ALA A 58 -0.03 6.75 -4.69
N ILE A 59 0.37 7.47 -3.64
CA ILE A 59 1.25 6.99 -2.58
C ILE A 59 0.66 7.40 -1.23
N LEU A 60 0.58 6.45 -0.30
CA LEU A 60 0.29 6.70 1.10
C LEU A 60 1.62 6.80 1.87
N MET A 61 1.78 7.84 2.67
CA MET A 61 2.90 7.98 3.61
C MET A 61 2.40 7.79 5.03
N TYR A 62 3.20 7.10 5.84
CA TYR A 62 2.90 6.88 7.25
C TYR A 62 4.15 7.08 8.10
N SER A 63 4.00 7.72 9.25
CA SER A 63 5.11 7.96 10.18
C SER A 63 5.35 6.71 11.02
N SER A 64 6.59 6.21 11.02
CA SER A 64 6.95 5.08 11.88
C SER A 64 6.85 5.42 13.37
N ALA A 65 6.96 6.69 13.74
CA ALA A 65 6.84 7.13 15.13
C ALA A 65 5.45 6.87 15.73
N HIS A 66 4.43 6.61 14.90
CA HIS A 66 3.12 6.23 15.40
C HIS A 66 3.07 4.78 15.88
N TYR A 67 3.95 3.88 15.38
CA TYR A 67 3.95 2.48 15.81
C TYR A 67 4.19 2.35 17.32
N ASP A 68 5.10 3.16 17.88
CA ASP A 68 5.37 3.23 19.32
C ASP A 68 4.11 3.52 20.16
N THR A 69 3.05 4.09 19.57
CA THR A 69 1.77 4.37 20.25
C THR A 69 0.72 3.27 20.06
N TRP A 70 0.82 2.48 18.98
CA TRP A 70 -0.17 1.43 18.64
C TRP A 70 0.16 0.07 19.23
N GLU A 71 1.44 -0.18 19.51
CA GLU A 71 1.92 -1.39 20.20
C GLU A 71 1.52 -1.37 21.68
#